data_AF-A0A926QLH0-F1
#
_entry.id   AF-A0A926QLH0-F1
#
_cell.length_a   1.000
_cell.length_b   1.000
_cell.length_c   1.000
_cell.angle_alpha   90.00
_cell.angle_beta   90.00
_cell.angle_gamma   90.00
#
_symmetry.space_group_name_H-M   'P 1'
#
loop_
_entity.id
_entity.type
_entity.pdbx_description
1 polymer ?
#
loop_
_entity_poly.entity_id
_entity_poly.type
_entity_poly.pdbx_seq_one_letter_code
_entity_poly.pdbx_strand_id
1 'polypeptide(L)'
;MLLRDPKEIKKNKKVEIFKREAIIVKNILTEMLQNGSIVQKWSNGRIDLSDSEKCVQLYQSLESIIESLFNEGQINAVTKIEWLAAIEAALDAANAQKTLQMKKLLEKLRVSAKPLNNNIGYGDIIVVSEDDGDRQFAIRGKKKNLHLNEALIQQMLEYVSTEKDYFQILNILLARFIDHAKAKSLDDILYLVGVRNLHDDRDWTARELVSDPSTGTDYLHQYRNIYEALKQDPLLLKEVEEKSDSTGVLNFFNVTGDKEETELDT
;
A
#
# COMPACT_ATOMS: atom_id res chain seq x y z
N MET A 1 -31.61 -23.86 -4.94
CA MET A 1 -32.51 -22.70 -4.84
C MET A 1 -33.41 -22.91 -3.63
N LEU A 2 -33.10 -22.27 -2.49
CA LEU A 2 -33.97 -22.30 -1.31
C LEU A 2 -35.05 -21.23 -1.52
N LEU A 3 -36.18 -21.62 -2.08
CA LEU A 3 -37.36 -20.79 -2.27
C LEU A 3 -38.04 -20.58 -0.91
N ARG A 4 -37.68 -19.53 -0.17
CA ARG A 4 -38.59 -18.99 0.86
C ARG A 4 -39.46 -17.95 0.19
N ASP A 5 -40.78 -18.09 0.31
CA ASP A 5 -41.72 -17.07 -0.13
C ASP A 5 -41.55 -15.84 0.79
N PRO A 6 -41.13 -14.67 0.28
CA PRO A 6 -41.01 -13.45 1.07
C PRO A 6 -42.31 -13.06 1.78
N LYS A 7 -43.46 -13.56 1.32
CA LYS A 7 -44.78 -13.35 1.94
C LYS A 7 -44.95 -14.10 3.26
N GLU A 8 -44.28 -15.23 3.48
CA GLU A 8 -44.34 -15.97 4.75
C GLU A 8 -43.65 -15.21 5.88
N ILE A 9 -42.53 -14.55 5.60
CA ILE A 9 -41.82 -13.69 6.57
C ILE A 9 -42.68 -12.49 6.99
N LYS A 10 -43.47 -11.93 6.07
CA LYS A 10 -44.34 -10.78 6.35
C LYS A 10 -45.61 -11.13 7.15
N LYS A 11 -46.07 -12.38 7.11
CA LYS A 11 -47.42 -12.75 7.61
C LYS A 11 -47.53 -12.73 9.14
N ASN A 12 -46.43 -12.93 9.88
CA ASN A 12 -46.44 -13.03 11.34
C ASN A 12 -45.68 -11.92 12.09
N LYS A 13 -45.00 -10.98 11.41
CA LYS A 13 -44.14 -9.93 12.01
C LYS A 13 -43.10 -10.42 13.05
N LYS A 14 -42.94 -11.72 13.26
CA LYS A 14 -41.96 -12.33 14.14
C LYS A 14 -40.85 -12.92 13.27
N VAL A 15 -39.63 -12.43 13.48
CA VAL A 15 -38.43 -13.07 12.94
C VAL A 15 -38.22 -14.33 13.77
N GLU A 16 -38.54 -15.50 13.21
CA GLU A 16 -38.32 -16.78 13.88
C GLU A 16 -36.90 -17.27 13.61
N ILE A 17 -36.13 -17.46 14.69
CA ILE A 17 -34.83 -18.14 14.63
C ILE A 17 -35.12 -19.64 14.64
N PHE A 18 -34.67 -20.36 13.62
CA PHE A 18 -34.84 -21.81 13.61
C PHE A 18 -34.07 -22.44 14.77
N LYS A 19 -34.61 -23.52 15.36
CA LYS A 19 -33.96 -24.22 16.49
C LYS A 19 -32.50 -24.60 16.21
N ARG A 20 -32.17 -24.91 14.95
CA ARG A 20 -30.81 -25.23 14.47
C ARG A 20 -29.86 -24.01 14.42
N GLU A 21 -30.41 -22.80 14.32
CA GLU A 21 -29.68 -21.52 14.25
C GLU A 21 -29.59 -20.86 15.65
N ALA A 22 -30.41 -21.31 16.59
CA ALA A 22 -30.40 -20.81 17.98
C ALA A 22 -29.02 -20.97 18.65
N ILE A 23 -28.25 -22.01 18.28
CA ILE A 23 -26.90 -22.23 18.81
C ILE A 23 -25.93 -21.14 18.34
N ILE A 24 -26.07 -20.65 17.10
CA ILE A 24 -25.28 -19.54 16.58
C ILE A 24 -25.57 -18.27 17.38
N VAL A 25 -26.86 -17.94 17.51
CA VAL A 25 -27.30 -16.75 18.24
C VAL A 25 -26.86 -16.82 19.71
N LYS A 26 -26.97 -17.99 20.36
CA LYS A 26 -26.49 -18.20 21.73
C LYS A 26 -25.00 -17.87 21.87
N ASN A 27 -24.15 -18.34 20.95
CA ASN A 27 -22.70 -18.11 21.04
C ASN A 27 -22.34 -16.65 20.76
N ILE A 28 -23.00 -15.99 19.80
CA ILE A 28 -22.84 -14.56 19.57
C ILE A 28 -23.25 -13.76 20.82
N LEU A 29 -24.39 -14.09 21.43
CA LEU A 29 -24.84 -13.45 22.68
C LEU A 29 -23.86 -13.69 23.83
N THR A 30 -23.28 -14.88 23.93
CA THR A 30 -22.24 -15.19 24.91
C THR A 30 -21.02 -14.29 24.71
N GLU A 31 -20.59 -14.11 23.47
CA GLU A 31 -19.47 -13.23 23.13
C GLU A 31 -19.77 -11.75 23.42
N MET A 32 -21.02 -11.31 23.24
CA MET A 32 -21.46 -9.96 23.62
C MET A 32 -21.36 -9.69 25.13
N LEU A 33 -21.41 -10.74 25.96
CA LEU A 33 -21.27 -10.62 27.41
C LEU A 33 -19.81 -10.62 27.86
N GLN A 34 -18.86 -10.99 26.98
CA GLN A 34 -17.44 -10.99 27.32
C GLN A 34 -16.87 -9.57 27.34
N ASN A 35 -16.31 -9.19 28.48
CA ASN A 35 -15.76 -7.86 28.68
C ASN A 35 -14.56 -7.59 27.76
N GLY A 36 -14.66 -6.53 26.97
CA GLY A 36 -13.61 -6.09 26.06
C GLY A 36 -13.66 -6.72 24.67
N SER A 37 -14.53 -7.71 24.43
CA SER A 37 -14.68 -8.32 23.10
C SER A 37 -15.15 -7.28 22.07
N ILE A 38 -14.72 -7.44 20.82
CA ILE A 38 -15.15 -6.56 19.74
C ILE A 38 -16.65 -6.70 19.48
N VAL A 39 -17.22 -7.90 19.70
CA VAL A 39 -18.65 -8.17 19.57
C VAL A 39 -19.45 -7.45 20.67
N GLN A 40 -18.94 -7.37 21.90
CA GLN A 40 -19.53 -6.56 22.97
C GLN A 40 -19.49 -5.06 22.62
N LYS A 41 -18.36 -4.57 22.09
CA LYS A 41 -18.26 -3.16 21.70
C LYS A 41 -19.23 -2.83 20.56
N TRP A 42 -19.37 -3.73 19.59
CA TRP A 42 -20.33 -3.61 18.50
C TRP A 42 -21.77 -3.56 19.01
N SER A 43 -22.18 -4.50 19.88
CA SER A 43 -23.55 -4.56 20.40
C SER A 43 -23.94 -3.33 21.22
N ASN A 44 -22.96 -2.66 21.84
CA ASN A 44 -23.15 -1.41 22.58
C ASN A 44 -23.00 -0.14 21.73
N GLY A 45 -22.90 -0.26 20.40
CA GLY A 45 -22.75 0.89 19.50
C GLY A 45 -21.42 1.64 19.66
N ARG A 46 -20.39 1.00 20.22
CA ARG A 46 -19.06 1.59 20.47
C ARG A 46 -18.05 1.29 19.36
N ILE A 47 -18.50 0.68 18.26
CA ILE A 47 -17.69 0.44 17.07
C ILE A 47 -18.20 1.30 15.94
N ASP A 48 -17.27 2.05 15.36
CA ASP A 48 -17.47 2.71 14.09
C ASP A 48 -17.23 1.70 12.97
N LEU A 49 -18.31 1.28 12.28
CA LEU A 49 -18.24 0.35 11.16
C LEU A 49 -17.80 1.02 9.85
N SER A 50 -17.68 2.36 9.81
CA SER A 50 -17.05 3.04 8.66
C SER A 50 -15.53 2.86 8.65
N ASP A 51 -14.94 2.50 9.79
CA ASP A 51 -13.55 2.09 9.92
C ASP A 51 -13.37 0.66 9.40
N SER A 52 -12.73 0.52 8.24
CA SER A 52 -12.55 -0.78 7.60
C SER A 52 -11.78 -1.78 8.46
N GLU A 53 -10.86 -1.32 9.31
CA GLU A 53 -10.09 -2.22 10.17
C GLU A 53 -10.96 -2.82 11.27
N LYS A 54 -11.76 -1.98 11.93
CA LYS A 54 -12.72 -2.44 12.96
C LYS A 54 -13.81 -3.33 12.36
N CYS A 55 -14.30 -2.99 11.18
CA CYS A 55 -15.28 -3.80 10.46
C CYS A 55 -14.73 -5.22 10.17
N VAL A 56 -13.51 -5.31 9.64
CA VAL A 56 -12.87 -6.60 9.34
C VAL A 56 -12.58 -7.40 10.61
N GLN A 57 -12.09 -6.75 11.67
CA GLN A 57 -11.87 -7.41 12.96
C GLN A 57 -13.17 -7.98 13.53
N LEU A 58 -14.28 -7.23 13.45
CA LEU A 58 -15.59 -7.69 13.91
C LEU A 58 -16.07 -8.89 13.10
N TYR A 59 -15.96 -8.82 11.77
CA TYR A 59 -16.29 -9.93 10.87
C TYR A 59 -15.49 -11.19 11.24
N GLN A 60 -14.17 -11.07 11.42
CA GLN A 60 -13.30 -12.20 11.79
C GLN A 60 -13.68 -12.81 13.15
N SER A 61 -14.03 -12.00 14.14
CA SER A 61 -14.51 -12.51 15.43
C SER A 61 -15.83 -13.27 15.29
N LEU A 62 -16.78 -12.76 14.51
CA LEU A 62 -18.04 -13.46 14.26
C LEU A 62 -17.85 -14.72 13.42
N GLU A 63 -17.00 -14.66 12.39
CA GLU A 63 -16.63 -15.80 11.56
C GLU A 63 -16.01 -16.93 12.39
N SER A 64 -15.11 -16.59 13.32
CA SER A 64 -14.49 -17.56 14.23
C SER A 64 -15.52 -18.31 15.08
N ILE A 65 -16.58 -17.63 15.55
CA ILE A 65 -17.68 -18.28 16.28
C ILE A 65 -18.39 -19.29 15.38
N ILE A 66 -18.76 -18.89 14.16
CA ILE A 66 -19.47 -19.79 13.22
C ILE A 66 -18.58 -20.98 12.82
N GLU A 67 -17.30 -20.74 12.58
CA GLU A 67 -16.31 -21.78 12.26
C GLU A 67 -16.15 -22.80 13.39
N SER A 68 -16.08 -22.35 14.66
CA SER A 68 -16.03 -23.27 15.81
C SER A 68 -17.23 -24.20 15.85
N LEU A 69 -18.44 -23.64 15.69
CA LEU A 69 -19.68 -24.42 15.70
C LEU A 69 -19.75 -25.43 14.54
N PHE A 70 -19.21 -25.08 13.38
CA PHE A 70 -19.12 -25.99 12.25
C PHE A 70 -18.12 -27.12 12.52
N ASN A 71 -16.93 -26.78 13.03
CA ASN A 71 -15.87 -27.75 13.35
C ASN A 71 -16.29 -28.71 14.47
N GLU A 72 -17.13 -28.27 15.41
CA GLU A 72 -17.74 -29.09 16.45
C GLU A 72 -18.94 -29.92 15.97
N GLY A 73 -19.34 -29.81 14.69
CA GLY A 73 -20.48 -30.53 14.12
C GLY A 73 -21.85 -30.04 14.61
N GLN A 74 -21.93 -28.86 15.23
CA GLN A 74 -23.18 -28.29 15.75
C GLN A 74 -24.02 -27.64 14.65
N ILE A 75 -23.39 -27.24 13.54
CA ILE A 75 -24.05 -26.71 12.34
C ILE A 75 -23.53 -27.40 11.09
N ASN A 76 -24.34 -27.42 10.03
CA ASN A 76 -23.93 -27.97 8.73
C ASN A 76 -23.31 -26.89 7.83
N ALA A 77 -22.71 -27.33 6.71
CA ALA A 77 -22.02 -26.45 5.78
C ALA A 77 -22.94 -25.38 5.15
N VAL A 78 -24.21 -25.71 4.87
CA VAL A 78 -25.17 -24.75 4.28
C VAL A 78 -25.48 -23.64 5.28
N THR A 79 -25.80 -23.99 6.53
CA THR A 79 -26.06 -23.02 7.60
C THR A 79 -24.84 -22.12 7.81
N LYS A 80 -23.62 -22.68 7.82
CA LYS A 80 -22.38 -21.91 7.91
C LYS A 80 -22.29 -20.88 6.78
N ILE A 81 -22.44 -21.31 5.54
CA ILE A 81 -22.31 -20.43 4.36
C ILE A 81 -23.37 -19.32 4.40
N GLU A 82 -24.63 -19.66 4.71
CA GLU A 82 -25.72 -18.67 4.77
C GLU A 82 -25.47 -17.60 5.85
N TRP A 83 -25.01 -18.01 7.04
CA TRP A 83 -24.72 -17.07 8.12
C TRP A 83 -23.50 -16.20 7.86
N LEU A 84 -22.41 -16.78 7.35
CA LEU A 84 -21.22 -15.99 6.99
C LEU A 84 -21.56 -14.97 5.90
N ALA A 85 -22.29 -15.36 4.85
CA ALA A 85 -22.72 -14.44 3.80
C ALA A 85 -23.64 -13.33 4.34
N ALA A 86 -24.56 -13.66 5.25
CA ALA A 86 -25.43 -12.66 5.87
C ALA A 86 -24.66 -11.69 6.77
N ILE A 87 -23.70 -12.17 7.56
CA ILE A 87 -22.84 -11.34 8.41
C ILE A 87 -21.93 -10.46 7.55
N GLU A 88 -21.29 -11.04 6.53
CA GLU A 88 -20.43 -10.32 5.59
C GLU A 88 -21.19 -9.17 4.91
N ALA A 89 -22.41 -9.44 4.42
CA ALA A 89 -23.25 -8.43 3.79
C ALA A 89 -23.76 -7.37 4.80
N ALA A 90 -24.12 -7.77 6.03
CA ALA A 90 -24.62 -6.85 7.05
C ALA A 90 -23.54 -5.88 7.56
N LEU A 91 -22.29 -6.33 7.59
CA LEU A 91 -21.15 -5.51 8.02
C LEU A 91 -20.47 -4.78 6.87
N ASP A 92 -20.79 -5.11 5.62
CA ASP A 92 -20.01 -4.69 4.45
C ASP A 92 -18.53 -5.13 4.51
N ALA A 93 -18.29 -6.30 5.09
CA ALA A 93 -16.94 -6.77 5.42
C ALA A 93 -16.10 -7.02 4.16
N ALA A 94 -16.71 -7.47 3.06
CA ALA A 94 -16.01 -7.69 1.79
C ALA A 94 -15.42 -6.40 1.21
N ASN A 95 -16.14 -5.27 1.29
CA ASN A 95 -15.63 -3.98 0.81
C ASN A 95 -14.64 -3.35 1.79
N ALA A 96 -14.85 -3.53 3.11
CA ALA A 96 -13.86 -3.18 4.11
C ALA A 96 -12.52 -3.90 3.88
N GLN A 97 -12.54 -5.20 3.56
CA GLN A 97 -11.34 -5.96 3.21
C GLN A 97 -10.65 -5.40 1.95
N LYS A 98 -11.41 -5.06 0.90
CA LYS A 98 -10.85 -4.45 -0.33
C LYS A 98 -10.23 -3.08 -0.04
N THR A 99 -10.83 -2.28 0.83
CA THR A 99 -10.28 -0.98 1.26
C THR A 99 -8.94 -1.15 1.97
N LEU A 100 -8.83 -2.12 2.88
CA LEU A 100 -7.55 -2.44 3.53
C LEU A 100 -6.50 -2.95 2.53
N GLN A 101 -6.90 -3.73 1.52
CA GLN A 101 -6.00 -4.15 0.45
C GLN A 101 -5.51 -2.95 -0.38
N MET A 102 -6.38 -2.01 -0.73
CA MET A 102 -6.01 -0.77 -1.40
C MET A 102 -5.02 0.06 -0.57
N LYS A 103 -5.25 0.17 0.75
CA LYS A 103 -4.31 0.85 1.66
C LYS A 103 -2.91 0.22 1.59
N LYS A 104 -2.82 -1.11 1.58
CA LYS A 104 -1.53 -1.83 1.42
C LYS A 104 -0.89 -1.54 0.06
N LEU A 105 -1.67 -1.49 -1.03
CA LEU A 105 -1.15 -1.15 -2.35
C LEU A 105 -0.67 0.29 -2.44
N LEU A 106 -1.37 1.24 -1.82
CA LEU A 106 -0.92 2.64 -1.73
C LEU A 106 0.40 2.78 -0.97
N GLU A 107 0.56 2.07 0.15
CA GLU A 107 1.84 2.03 0.86
C GLU A 107 2.94 1.38 0.01
N LYS A 108 2.62 0.31 -0.72
CA LYS A 108 3.57 -0.33 -1.64
C LYS A 108 3.98 0.62 -2.77
N LEU A 109 3.06 1.42 -3.30
CA LEU A 109 3.35 2.46 -4.30
C LEU A 109 4.27 3.53 -3.70
N ARG A 110 3.94 4.05 -2.51
CA ARG A 110 4.75 5.06 -1.81
C ARG A 110 6.19 4.59 -1.61
N VAL A 111 6.39 3.32 -1.23
CA VAL A 111 7.72 2.73 -1.07
C VAL A 111 8.41 2.51 -2.43
N SER A 112 7.70 1.97 -3.42
CA SER A 112 8.28 1.66 -4.74
C SER A 112 8.64 2.92 -5.54
N ALA A 113 7.92 4.02 -5.33
CA ALA A 113 8.18 5.30 -5.97
C ALA A 113 9.13 6.20 -5.17
N LYS A 114 9.63 5.75 -4.01
CA LYS A 114 10.52 6.53 -3.14
C LYS A 114 11.78 7.06 -3.85
N PRO A 115 12.43 6.32 -4.78
CA PRO A 115 13.54 6.85 -5.58
C PRO A 115 13.17 8.03 -6.50
N LEU A 116 11.88 8.15 -6.86
CA LEU A 116 11.31 9.23 -7.68
C LEU A 116 10.78 10.40 -6.84
N ASN A 117 11.00 10.39 -5.53
CA ASN A 117 10.55 11.45 -4.64
C ASN A 117 11.54 12.63 -4.67
N ASN A 118 11.55 13.34 -5.80
CA ASN A 118 12.31 14.56 -6.02
C ASN A 118 11.39 15.65 -6.62
N ASN A 119 11.53 16.86 -6.09
CA ASN A 119 10.87 18.07 -6.56
C ASN A 119 11.68 18.85 -7.60
N ILE A 120 13.01 18.66 -7.59
CA ILE A 120 13.96 19.20 -8.56
C ILE A 120 14.14 18.16 -9.66
N GLY A 121 13.76 18.53 -10.89
CA GLY A 121 13.84 17.64 -12.05
C GLY A 121 15.24 17.58 -12.63
N TYR A 122 15.52 16.51 -13.37
CA TYR A 122 16.68 16.48 -14.25
C TYR A 122 16.58 17.62 -15.29
N GLY A 123 17.57 18.52 -15.31
CA GLY A 123 17.61 19.70 -16.17
C GLY A 123 17.23 21.03 -15.49
N ASP A 124 16.88 21.02 -14.20
CA ASP A 124 16.84 22.25 -13.40
C ASP A 124 18.28 22.75 -13.17
N ILE A 125 18.54 24.03 -13.46
CA ILE A 125 19.82 24.69 -13.19
C ILE A 125 19.62 25.67 -12.03
N ILE A 126 20.35 25.45 -10.95
CA ILE A 126 20.37 26.33 -9.79
C ILE A 126 21.66 27.12 -9.82
N VAL A 127 21.55 28.43 -9.72
CA VAL A 127 22.68 29.34 -9.59
C VAL A 127 22.72 29.83 -8.15
N VAL A 128 23.92 29.79 -7.58
CA VAL A 128 24.21 30.30 -6.25
C VAL A 128 24.93 31.64 -6.42
N SER A 129 24.43 32.68 -5.78
CA SER A 129 25.09 33.98 -5.70
C SER A 129 26.34 33.85 -4.81
N GLU A 130 27.50 34.28 -5.34
CA GLU A 130 28.79 34.16 -4.64
C GLU A 130 28.87 35.04 -3.38
N ASP A 131 28.07 36.11 -3.31
CA ASP A 131 28.20 37.16 -2.28
C ASP A 131 27.31 36.92 -1.05
N ASP A 132 26.12 36.34 -1.22
CA ASP A 132 25.12 36.14 -0.15
C ASP A 132 24.62 34.70 -0.03
N GLY A 133 25.06 33.81 -0.92
CA GLY A 133 24.62 32.41 -0.95
C GLY A 133 23.18 32.23 -1.39
N ASP A 134 22.53 33.26 -1.96
CA ASP A 134 21.15 33.16 -2.45
C ASP A 134 21.07 32.15 -3.61
N ARG A 135 19.99 31.37 -3.63
CA ARG A 135 19.81 30.26 -4.57
C ARG A 135 18.59 30.47 -5.44
N GLN A 136 18.82 30.62 -6.74
CA GLN A 136 17.75 30.84 -7.72
C GLN A 136 17.82 29.83 -8.86
N PHE A 137 16.67 29.47 -9.41
CA PHE A 137 16.60 28.67 -10.62
C PHE A 137 16.96 29.55 -11.82
N ALA A 138 18.09 29.29 -12.48
CA ALA A 138 18.39 29.87 -13.79
C ALA A 138 17.54 29.22 -14.89
N ILE A 139 17.31 27.91 -14.78
CA ILE A 139 16.39 27.18 -15.65
C ILE A 139 15.56 26.24 -14.78
N ARG A 140 14.25 26.27 -14.98
CA ARG A 140 13.34 25.27 -14.44
C ARG A 140 12.80 24.43 -15.58
N GLY A 141 13.11 23.14 -15.57
CA GLY A 141 12.54 22.16 -16.48
C GLY A 141 11.02 22.28 -16.48
N LYS A 142 10.42 22.33 -17.68
CA LYS A 142 8.97 22.39 -17.82
C LYS A 142 8.36 21.11 -17.24
N LYS A 143 7.70 21.23 -16.08
CA LYS A 143 6.85 20.16 -15.57
C LYS A 143 5.73 19.95 -16.58
N LYS A 144 5.61 18.74 -17.14
CA LYS A 144 4.47 18.40 -18.00
C LYS A 144 3.21 18.41 -17.13
N ASN A 145 2.22 19.21 -17.51
CA ASN A 145 0.91 19.11 -16.90
C ASN A 145 0.35 17.73 -17.22
N LEU A 146 0.03 16.97 -16.18
CA LEU A 146 -0.63 15.67 -16.33
C LEU A 146 -2.06 15.94 -16.80
N HIS A 147 -2.33 15.67 -18.07
CA HIS A 147 -3.68 15.67 -18.61
C HIS A 147 -4.13 14.22 -18.79
N LEU A 148 -5.07 13.78 -17.96
CA LEU A 148 -5.78 12.53 -18.15
C LEU A 148 -6.90 12.74 -19.16
N ASN A 149 -7.06 11.79 -20.08
CA ASN A 149 -8.13 11.83 -21.06
C ASN A 149 -9.46 11.50 -20.36
N GLU A 150 -10.35 12.49 -20.22
CA GLU A 150 -11.67 12.32 -19.61
C GLU A 150 -12.52 11.25 -20.31
N ALA A 151 -12.41 11.12 -21.64
CA ALA A 151 -13.16 10.11 -22.38
C ALA A 151 -12.71 8.69 -22.02
N LEU A 152 -11.42 8.48 -21.72
CA LEU A 152 -10.91 7.19 -21.26
C LEU A 152 -11.46 6.86 -19.86
N ILE A 153 -11.53 7.85 -18.97
CA ILE A 153 -12.11 7.68 -17.63
C ILE A 153 -13.59 7.30 -17.77
N GLN A 154 -14.34 8.00 -18.63
CA GLN A 154 -15.75 7.73 -18.84
C GLN A 154 -15.99 6.31 -19.36
N GLN A 155 -15.18 5.85 -20.32
CA GLN A 155 -15.23 4.46 -20.82
C GLN A 155 -14.96 3.44 -19.71
N MET A 156 -14.03 3.71 -18.79
CA MET A 156 -13.79 2.82 -17.66
C MET A 156 -14.99 2.74 -16.71
N LEU A 157 -15.70 3.85 -16.50
CA LEU A 157 -16.89 3.90 -15.65
C LEU A 157 -18.09 3.17 -16.25
N GLU A 158 -18.18 3.05 -17.58
CA GLU A 158 -19.25 2.28 -18.25
C GLU A 158 -19.21 0.78 -17.92
N TYR A 159 -18.05 0.25 -17.53
CA TYR A 159 -17.89 -1.16 -17.13
C TYR A 159 -18.22 -1.44 -15.66
N VAL A 160 -18.59 -0.41 -14.89
CA VAL A 160 -18.80 -0.52 -13.45
C VAL A 160 -20.28 -0.67 -13.14
N SER A 161 -20.66 -1.82 -12.55
CA SER A 161 -22.05 -2.10 -12.18
C SER A 161 -22.24 -2.29 -10.68
N THR A 162 -21.16 -2.58 -9.96
CA THR A 162 -21.17 -2.87 -8.53
C THR A 162 -20.02 -2.17 -7.82
N GLU A 163 -20.13 -2.00 -6.50
CA GLU A 163 -19.04 -1.45 -5.69
C GLU A 163 -17.73 -2.26 -5.85
N LYS A 164 -17.85 -3.59 -6.01
CA LYS A 164 -16.72 -4.48 -6.28
C LYS A 164 -15.95 -4.09 -7.54
N ASP A 165 -16.64 -3.65 -8.59
CA ASP A 165 -15.99 -3.33 -9.87
C ASP A 165 -15.13 -2.06 -9.74
N TYR A 166 -15.55 -1.07 -8.94
CA TYR A 166 -14.73 0.10 -8.60
C TYR A 166 -13.41 -0.33 -7.94
N PHE A 167 -13.48 -1.18 -6.92
CA PHE A 167 -12.29 -1.68 -6.23
C PHE A 167 -11.38 -2.48 -7.16
N GLN A 168 -11.93 -3.29 -8.07
CA GLN A 168 -11.14 -4.05 -9.03
C GLN A 168 -10.36 -3.14 -9.98
N ILE A 169 -11.02 -2.12 -10.54
CA ILE A 169 -10.37 -1.15 -11.43
C ILE A 169 -9.25 -0.41 -10.69
N LEU A 170 -9.52 0.09 -9.48
CA LEU A 170 -8.53 0.81 -8.67
C LEU A 170 -7.33 -0.07 -8.33
N ASN A 171 -7.55 -1.34 -7.98
CA ASN A 171 -6.47 -2.29 -7.71
C ASN A 171 -5.60 -2.56 -8.95
N ILE A 172 -6.21 -2.71 -10.13
CA ILE A 172 -5.47 -2.90 -11.39
C ILE A 172 -4.63 -1.66 -11.69
N LEU A 173 -5.21 -0.46 -11.56
CA LEU A 173 -4.50 0.80 -11.79
C LEU A 173 -3.33 0.97 -10.81
N LEU A 174 -3.55 0.74 -9.52
CA LEU A 174 -2.50 0.83 -8.51
C LEU A 174 -1.37 -0.16 -8.77
N ALA A 175 -1.68 -1.41 -9.14
CA ALA A 175 -0.67 -2.40 -9.50
C ALA A 175 0.18 -1.93 -10.70
N ARG A 176 -0.46 -1.39 -11.75
CA ARG A 176 0.24 -0.83 -12.92
C ARG A 176 1.12 0.37 -12.56
N PHE A 177 0.65 1.26 -11.68
CA PHE A 177 1.47 2.38 -11.20
C PHE A 177 2.67 1.92 -10.39
N ILE A 178 2.52 0.87 -9.57
CA ILE A 178 3.64 0.27 -8.82
C ILE A 178 4.69 -0.27 -9.80
N ASP A 179 4.27 -1.06 -10.80
CA ASP A 179 5.18 -1.64 -11.78
C ASP A 179 5.91 -0.56 -12.58
N HIS A 180 5.18 0.48 -13.02
CA HIS A 180 5.75 1.62 -13.71
C HIS A 180 6.73 2.41 -12.83
N ALA A 181 6.38 2.65 -11.56
CA ALA A 181 7.27 3.35 -10.63
C ALA A 181 8.57 2.58 -10.38
N LYS A 182 8.50 1.25 -10.28
CA LYS A 182 9.69 0.39 -10.15
C LYS A 182 10.57 0.46 -11.39
N ALA A 183 9.98 0.30 -12.58
CA ALA A 183 10.73 0.38 -13.84
C ALA A 183 11.40 1.75 -14.00
N LYS A 184 10.66 2.84 -13.74
CA LYS A 184 11.21 4.19 -13.83
C LYS A 184 12.29 4.46 -12.79
N SER A 185 12.13 3.95 -11.57
CA SER A 185 13.17 4.05 -10.53
C SER A 185 14.44 3.32 -10.94
N LEU A 186 14.31 2.13 -11.52
CA LEU A 186 15.45 1.37 -12.04
C LEU A 186 16.18 2.15 -13.15
N ASP A 187 15.44 2.72 -14.11
CA ASP A 187 16.03 3.53 -15.18
C ASP A 187 16.82 4.73 -14.64
N ASP A 188 16.26 5.44 -13.65
CA ASP A 188 16.90 6.61 -13.04
C ASP A 188 18.14 6.21 -12.22
N ILE A 189 18.10 5.08 -11.52
CA ILE A 189 19.27 4.52 -10.80
C ILE A 189 20.36 4.14 -11.80
N LEU A 190 20.02 3.42 -12.87
CA LEU A 190 20.98 3.02 -13.91
C LEU A 190 21.62 4.23 -14.60
N TYR A 191 20.85 5.28 -14.84
CA TYR A 191 21.38 6.54 -15.36
C TYR A 191 22.45 7.13 -14.42
N LEU A 192 22.16 7.22 -13.11
CA LEU A 192 23.10 7.76 -12.12
C LEU A 192 24.36 6.88 -11.97
N VAL A 193 24.21 5.55 -12.03
CA VAL A 193 25.36 4.64 -12.05
C VAL A 193 26.17 4.79 -13.34
N GLY A 194 25.51 5.00 -14.48
CA GLY A 194 26.19 5.32 -15.74
C GLY A 194 27.03 6.60 -15.63
N VAL A 195 26.53 7.63 -14.97
CA VAL A 195 27.29 8.86 -14.69
C VAL A 195 28.49 8.57 -13.79
N ARG A 196 28.33 7.76 -12.72
CA ARG A 196 29.43 7.29 -11.87
C ARG A 196 30.55 6.65 -12.71
N ASN A 197 30.18 5.76 -13.62
CA ASN A 197 31.14 5.00 -14.43
C ASN A 197 31.91 5.83 -15.45
N LEU A 198 31.54 7.09 -15.68
CA LEU A 198 32.33 8.02 -16.50
C LEU A 198 33.54 8.60 -15.73
N HIS A 199 33.62 8.35 -14.42
CA HIS A 199 34.70 8.84 -13.57
C HIS A 199 35.61 7.68 -13.15
N ASP A 200 36.92 7.93 -13.17
CA ASP A 200 37.93 6.91 -12.87
C ASP A 200 38.08 6.61 -11.37
N ASP A 201 37.56 7.47 -10.49
CA ASP A 201 37.64 7.31 -9.03
C ASP A 201 36.58 6.34 -8.52
N ARG A 202 37.04 5.23 -7.92
CA ARG A 202 36.17 4.17 -7.40
C ARG A 202 35.55 4.50 -6.05
N ASP A 203 36.18 5.42 -5.30
CA ASP A 203 35.70 5.87 -3.99
C ASP A 203 34.71 7.04 -4.12
N TRP A 204 34.43 7.44 -5.36
CA TRP A 204 33.45 8.46 -5.69
C TRP A 204 32.05 8.06 -5.25
N THR A 205 31.35 9.00 -4.62
CA THR A 205 30.02 8.89 -4.03
C THR A 205 29.05 9.83 -4.74
N ALA A 206 27.76 9.53 -4.69
CA ALA A 206 26.72 10.37 -5.28
C ALA A 206 26.68 11.78 -4.66
N ARG A 207 27.24 11.97 -3.45
CA ARG A 207 27.38 13.29 -2.83
C ARG A 207 28.25 14.23 -3.66
N GLU A 208 29.29 13.70 -4.30
CA GLU A 208 30.25 14.48 -5.07
C GLU A 208 29.73 14.87 -6.46
N LEU A 209 28.57 14.35 -6.88
CA LEU A 209 27.82 14.87 -8.03
C LEU A 209 27.23 16.27 -7.77
N VAL A 210 27.17 16.71 -6.51
CA VAL A 210 26.60 17.99 -6.11
C VAL A 210 27.72 18.97 -5.79
N SER A 211 27.93 19.97 -6.66
CA SER A 211 29.05 20.93 -6.55
C SER A 211 28.98 21.83 -5.31
N ASP A 212 27.81 22.06 -4.73
CA ASP A 212 27.62 22.77 -3.46
C ASP A 212 26.53 22.07 -2.61
N PRO A 213 26.92 21.03 -1.84
CA PRO A 213 26.00 20.20 -1.10
C PRO A 213 25.53 20.93 0.16
N SER A 214 24.61 21.89 0.01
CA SER A 214 23.82 22.28 1.18
C SER A 214 23.03 21.06 1.65
N THR A 215 22.93 20.94 2.97
CA THR A 215 22.24 19.84 3.65
C THR A 215 20.74 19.76 3.30
N GLY A 216 20.18 20.83 2.71
CA GLY A 216 18.79 20.91 2.26
C GLY A 216 18.56 20.66 0.76
N THR A 217 19.56 20.19 0.01
CA THR A 217 19.36 19.88 -1.42
C THR A 217 18.52 18.61 -1.61
N ASP A 218 17.54 18.69 -2.52
CA ASP A 218 16.66 17.58 -2.88
C ASP A 218 17.43 16.39 -3.48
N TYR A 219 18.58 16.64 -4.11
CA TYR A 219 19.47 15.61 -4.65
C TYR A 219 20.02 14.66 -3.57
N LEU A 220 20.47 15.19 -2.43
CA LEU A 220 20.95 14.34 -1.33
C LEU A 220 19.83 13.50 -0.73
N HIS A 221 18.60 14.03 -0.68
CA HIS A 221 17.42 13.27 -0.28
C HIS A 221 17.09 12.16 -1.29
N GLN A 222 17.19 12.44 -2.59
CA GLN A 222 16.99 11.44 -3.64
C GLN A 222 18.02 10.30 -3.55
N TYR A 223 19.31 10.61 -3.39
CA TYR A 223 20.36 9.59 -3.25
C TYR A 223 20.17 8.75 -1.98
N ARG A 224 19.78 9.37 -0.86
CA ARG A 224 19.42 8.63 0.35
C ARG A 224 18.21 7.71 0.13
N ASN A 225 17.20 8.18 -0.62
CA ASN A 225 16.04 7.36 -0.96
C ASN A 225 16.42 6.16 -1.83
N ILE A 226 17.33 6.33 -2.78
CA ILE A 226 17.90 5.25 -3.60
C ILE A 226 18.68 4.27 -2.73
N TYR A 227 19.59 4.77 -1.87
CA TYR A 227 20.36 3.93 -0.94
C TYR A 227 19.45 3.05 -0.08
N GLU A 228 18.43 3.65 0.54
CA GLU A 228 17.46 2.91 1.36
C GLU A 228 16.68 1.87 0.53
N ALA A 229 16.31 2.19 -0.71
CA ALA A 229 15.61 1.26 -1.58
C ALA A 229 16.48 0.05 -1.95
N LEU A 230 17.75 0.27 -2.32
CA LEU A 230 18.71 -0.78 -2.65
C LEU A 230 19.07 -1.63 -1.41
N LYS A 231 19.21 -1.01 -0.25
CA LYS A 231 19.48 -1.69 1.03
C LYS A 231 18.34 -2.63 1.44
N GLN A 232 17.09 -2.21 1.20
CA GLN A 232 15.89 -2.98 1.55
C GLN A 232 15.54 -4.05 0.51
N ASP A 233 16.03 -3.93 -0.73
CA ASP A 233 15.77 -4.86 -1.82
C ASP A 233 17.09 -5.35 -2.47
N PRO A 234 17.71 -6.42 -1.93
CA PRO A 234 18.95 -6.97 -2.48
C PRO A 234 18.81 -7.50 -3.92
N LEU A 235 17.60 -7.86 -4.36
CA LEU A 235 17.36 -8.31 -5.73
C LEU A 235 17.42 -7.12 -6.70
N LEU A 236 16.87 -5.97 -6.32
CA LEU A 236 17.02 -4.74 -7.09
C LEU A 236 18.48 -4.31 -7.20
N LEU A 237 19.25 -4.39 -6.09
CA LEU A 237 20.68 -4.09 -6.13
C LEU A 237 21.42 -4.98 -7.13
N LYS A 238 21.17 -6.30 -7.05
CA LYS A 238 21.77 -7.25 -7.99
C LYS A 238 21.38 -6.96 -9.43
N GLU A 239 20.10 -6.65 -9.69
CA GLU A 239 19.64 -6.28 -11.03
C GLU A 239 20.33 -5.03 -11.58
N VAL A 240 20.54 -4.02 -10.73
CA VAL A 240 21.27 -2.80 -11.11
C VAL A 240 22.71 -3.12 -11.45
N GLU A 241 23.42 -3.83 -10.58
CA GLU A 241 24.84 -4.19 -10.76
C GLU A 241 25.05 -5.05 -12.02
N GLU A 242 24.16 -6.01 -12.29
CA GLU A 242 24.18 -6.83 -13.50
C GLU A 242 23.92 -6.01 -14.77
N LYS A 243 22.95 -5.09 -14.75
CA LYS A 243 22.59 -4.27 -15.91
C LYS A 243 23.62 -3.18 -16.22
N SER A 244 24.30 -2.67 -15.21
CA SER A 244 25.30 -1.62 -15.37
C SER A 244 26.74 -2.13 -15.47
N ASP A 245 26.96 -3.45 -15.33
CA ASP A 245 28.29 -4.07 -15.21
C ASP A 245 29.16 -3.33 -14.18
N SER A 246 28.61 -3.11 -12.98
CA SER A 246 29.24 -2.31 -11.93
C SER A 246 29.11 -2.95 -10.56
N THR A 247 30.07 -2.70 -9.68
CA THR A 247 30.05 -3.17 -8.30
C THR A 247 30.11 -2.01 -7.31
N GLY A 248 29.68 -2.25 -6.07
CA GLY A 248 29.71 -1.25 -5.01
C GLY A 248 28.69 -0.13 -5.23
N VAL A 249 27.61 -0.41 -5.97
CA VAL A 249 26.56 0.57 -6.27
C VAL A 249 25.87 1.05 -5.01
N LEU A 250 25.68 0.16 -4.02
CA LEU A 250 25.10 0.54 -2.74
C LEU A 250 25.93 1.61 -2.02
N ASN A 251 27.26 1.45 -1.98
CA ASN A 251 28.17 2.39 -1.32
C ASN A 251 28.21 3.74 -2.05
N PHE A 252 28.12 3.73 -3.38
CA PHE A 252 28.04 4.96 -4.16
C PHE A 252 26.88 5.87 -3.70
N PHE A 253 25.70 5.31 -3.42
CA PHE A 253 24.55 6.10 -2.94
C PHE A 253 24.57 6.40 -1.44
N ASN A 254 25.55 5.91 -0.69
CA ASN A 254 25.66 6.17 0.74
C ASN A 254 26.12 7.62 1.00
N VAL A 255 25.13 8.53 1.10
CA VAL A 255 25.37 9.97 1.34
C VAL A 255 25.22 10.37 2.81
N THR A 256 24.92 9.41 3.70
CA THR A 256 25.05 9.58 5.15
C THR A 256 26.53 9.40 5.48
N GLY A 257 27.20 10.44 5.97
CA GLY A 257 28.67 10.50 6.08
C GLY A 257 29.34 9.51 7.05
N ASP A 258 28.73 8.37 7.34
CA ASP A 258 29.34 7.29 8.10
C ASP A 258 30.20 6.47 7.12
N LYS A 259 31.44 6.89 6.95
CA LYS A 259 32.50 5.94 6.59
C LYS A 259 32.54 4.96 7.76
N GLU A 260 32.11 3.72 7.55
CA GLU A 260 32.47 2.65 8.47
C GLU A 260 34.01 2.58 8.47
N GLU A 261 34.63 3.21 9.49
CA GLU A 261 36.02 3.00 9.84
C GLU A 261 36.18 1.54 10.25
N THR A 262 36.43 0.67 9.27
CA THR A 262 37.16 -0.57 9.54
C THR A 262 38.61 -0.20 9.83
N GLU A 263 38.88 0.27 11.04
CA GLU A 263 40.20 0.14 11.66
C GLU A 263 40.40 -1.36 11.96
N LEU A 264 41.04 -2.04 11.01
CA LEU A 264 41.80 -3.24 11.29
C LEU A 264 43.10 -2.81 11.99
N ASP A 265 43.04 -2.69 13.32
CA ASP A 265 44.24 -2.63 14.14
C ASP A 265 45.02 -3.95 13.95
N THR A 266 46.25 -3.78 13.44
CA THR A 266 47.29 -4.81 13.34
C THR A 266 48.27 -4.66 14.49
#